data_AF-A0AAV2UWX8-F1
#
_entry.id   AF-A0AAV2UWX8-F1
#
_cell.length_a   1.000
_cell.length_b   1.000
_cell.length_c   1.000
_cell.angle_alpha   90.00
_cell.angle_beta   90.00
_cell.angle_gamma   90.00
#
_symmetry.space_group_name_H-M   'P 1'
#
loop_
_entity.id
_entity.type
_entity.pdbx_description
1 polymer ?
#
loop_
_entity_poly.entity_id
_entity_poly.type
_entity_poly.pdbx_seq_one_letter_code
_entity_poly.pdbx_strand_id
1 'polypeptide(L)'
;MKTKIIFKSISSLLLGLLLVSCSNELPPGEYDANEIGKIKKVIPGVIISKRPVNLHRQNADTNLHVKGGADSNLIDGGYNRTHGVEYVIKLNSGTIISVVQAEDLKLKNKQKILVIYGRHTRVVADNGSDVY
;
A
#
# COMPACT_ATOMS: atom_id res chain seq x y z
N MET A 1 -43.39 26.37 22.70
CA MET A 1 -43.30 25.15 21.85
C MET A 1 -42.34 25.26 20.66
N LYS A 2 -41.86 26.45 20.24
CA LYS A 2 -41.01 26.65 19.05
C LYS A 2 -39.52 26.27 19.23
N THR A 3 -38.98 26.36 20.45
CA THR A 3 -37.56 26.03 20.75
C THR A 3 -37.22 24.55 20.64
N LYS A 4 -38.20 23.65 20.88
CA LYS A 4 -38.01 22.19 20.75
C LYS A 4 -37.88 21.72 19.29
N ILE A 5 -38.49 22.45 18.34
CA ILE A 5 -38.41 22.14 16.90
C ILE A 5 -37.05 22.56 16.34
N ILE A 6 -36.52 23.71 16.78
CA ILE A 6 -35.21 24.22 16.39
C ILE A 6 -34.09 23.31 16.90
N PHE A 7 -34.20 22.80 18.13
CA PHE A 7 -33.22 21.87 18.71
C PHE A 7 -33.17 20.51 17.97
N LYS A 8 -34.33 20.01 17.51
CA LYS A 8 -34.40 18.79 16.67
C LYS A 8 -33.75 18.97 15.30
N SER A 9 -33.91 20.15 14.69
CA SER A 9 -33.33 20.43 13.37
C SER A 9 -31.80 20.59 13.41
N ILE A 10 -31.25 21.19 14.48
CA ILE A 10 -29.81 21.28 14.71
C ILE A 10 -29.16 19.92 14.97
N SER A 11 -29.82 19.04 15.72
CA SER A 11 -29.33 17.67 15.94
C SER A 11 -29.35 16.81 14.67
N SER A 12 -30.27 17.10 13.73
CA SER A 12 -30.33 16.44 12.43
C SER A 12 -29.23 16.95 11.48
N LEU A 13 -28.87 18.23 11.56
CA LEU A 13 -27.87 18.84 10.69
C LEU A 13 -26.44 18.45 11.10
N LEU A 14 -26.19 18.32 12.41
CA LEU A 14 -24.90 17.86 12.95
C LEU A 14 -24.62 16.38 12.62
N LEU A 15 -25.66 15.58 12.43
CA LEU A 15 -25.56 14.17 12.04
C LEU A 15 -25.21 13.99 10.54
N GLY A 16 -25.51 14.99 9.70
CA GLY A 16 -25.17 14.98 8.27
C GLY A 16 -23.71 15.34 7.96
N LEU A 17 -22.99 15.97 8.89
CA LEU A 17 -21.63 16.47 8.66
C LEU A 17 -20.53 15.41 8.85
N LEU A 18 -20.89 14.18 9.23
CA LEU A 18 -19.94 13.09 9.50
C LEU A 18 -19.66 12.17 8.29
N LEU A 19 -20.19 12.48 7.10
CA LEU A 19 -20.14 11.56 5.94
C LEU A 19 -19.07 11.87 4.89
N VAL A 20 -18.06 12.68 5.21
CA VAL A 20 -16.94 12.91 4.28
C VAL A 20 -15.65 12.41 4.91
N SER A 21 -15.41 11.11 4.77
CA SER A 21 -14.08 10.53 4.95
C SER A 21 -13.74 9.79 3.66
N CYS A 22 -12.99 10.47 2.78
CA CYS A 22 -12.49 9.89 1.55
C CYS A 22 -11.05 9.45 1.81
N SER A 23 -10.84 8.16 2.05
CA SER A 23 -9.51 7.57 2.18
C SER A 23 -8.90 7.42 0.79
N ASN A 24 -7.80 8.13 0.52
CA ASN A 24 -7.04 7.99 -0.72
C ASN A 24 -5.87 7.02 -0.50
N GLU A 25 -6.17 5.74 -0.32
CA GLU A 25 -5.15 4.70 -0.31
C GLU A 25 -5.10 4.05 -1.70
N LEU A 26 -4.08 4.42 -2.49
CA LEU A 26 -3.87 3.83 -3.81
C LEU A 26 -3.45 2.36 -3.65
N PRO A 27 -4.10 1.41 -4.33
CA PRO A 27 -3.65 0.03 -4.39
C PRO A 27 -2.21 -0.10 -4.91
N PRO A 28 -1.47 -1.14 -4.48
CA PRO A 28 -0.16 -1.43 -5.03
C PRO A 28 -0.25 -1.68 -6.54
N GLY A 29 0.38 -0.83 -7.34
CA GLY A 29 0.38 -0.89 -8.81
C GLY A 29 -0.20 0.34 -9.49
N GLU A 30 -0.97 1.16 -8.78
CA GLU A 30 -1.52 2.41 -9.30
C GLU A 30 -0.51 3.56 -9.19
N TYR A 31 -0.56 4.51 -10.13
CA TYR A 31 0.25 5.72 -10.09
C TYR A 31 -0.61 6.89 -9.68
N ASP A 32 -0.07 7.76 -8.83
CA ASP A 32 -0.66 9.06 -8.58
C ASP A 32 -0.62 9.87 -9.89
N ALA A 33 -1.75 10.46 -10.27
CA ALA A 33 -1.83 11.32 -11.45
C ALA A 33 -0.79 12.47 -11.41
N ASN A 34 -0.41 12.90 -10.20
CA ASN A 34 0.60 13.94 -9.98
C ASN A 34 2.05 13.47 -10.21
N GLU A 35 2.29 12.16 -10.36
CA GLU A 35 3.60 11.58 -10.68
C GLU A 35 3.82 11.33 -12.17
N ILE A 36 2.79 11.51 -13.00
CA ILE A 36 2.88 11.31 -14.45
C ILE A 36 3.87 12.33 -15.05
N GLY A 37 4.75 11.86 -15.94
CA GLY A 37 5.73 12.70 -16.64
C GLY A 37 6.94 13.13 -15.82
N LYS A 38 7.04 12.75 -14.54
CA LYS A 38 8.21 13.05 -13.69
C LYS A 38 9.26 11.95 -13.79
N ILE A 39 10.52 12.35 -13.89
CA ILE A 39 11.66 11.43 -13.85
C ILE A 39 11.84 10.94 -12.42
N LYS A 40 12.00 9.61 -12.25
CA LYS A 40 12.34 8.97 -10.98
C LYS A 40 13.83 8.66 -10.93
N LYS A 41 14.41 8.71 -9.74
CA LYS A 41 15.78 8.24 -9.52
C LYS A 41 15.81 6.71 -9.61
N VAL A 42 16.68 6.19 -10.48
CA VAL A 42 16.88 4.74 -10.66
C VAL A 42 18.34 4.41 -10.36
N ILE A 43 18.58 3.37 -9.56
CA ILE A 43 19.93 2.91 -9.22
C ILE A 43 20.07 1.42 -9.56
N PRO A 44 21.08 1.02 -10.34
CA PRO A 44 21.35 -0.37 -10.62
C PRO A 44 21.95 -1.11 -9.43
N GLY A 45 21.65 -2.40 -9.32
CA GLY A 45 22.19 -3.28 -8.29
C GLY A 45 22.00 -4.76 -8.60
N VAL A 46 22.37 -5.60 -7.64
CA VAL A 46 22.26 -7.06 -7.73
C VAL A 46 21.60 -7.59 -6.47
N ILE A 47 20.65 -8.52 -6.64
CA ILE A 47 20.05 -9.25 -5.52
C ILE A 47 21.10 -10.18 -4.92
N ILE A 48 21.45 -9.98 -3.66
CA ILE A 48 22.40 -10.84 -2.94
C ILE A 48 21.69 -11.89 -2.08
N SER A 49 20.45 -11.61 -1.64
CA SER A 49 19.62 -12.56 -0.91
C SER A 49 18.14 -12.23 -1.08
N LYS A 50 17.28 -13.24 -0.91
CA LYS A 50 15.84 -13.06 -0.82
C LYS A 50 15.23 -14.00 0.21
N ARG A 51 14.17 -13.57 0.88
CA ARG A 51 13.40 -14.43 1.80
C ARG A 51 11.90 -14.11 1.73
N PRO A 52 11.02 -15.12 1.89
CA PRO A 52 9.59 -14.88 2.02
C PRO A 52 9.29 -14.14 3.33
N VAL A 53 8.32 -13.24 3.28
CA VAL A 53 7.83 -12.48 4.43
C VAL A 53 6.30 -12.41 4.41
N ASN A 54 5.70 -12.33 5.59
CA ASN A 54 4.26 -12.13 5.72
C ASN A 54 3.97 -10.64 5.85
N LEU A 55 3.16 -10.10 4.95
CA LEU A 55 2.71 -8.71 5.02
C LEU A 55 1.42 -8.67 5.83
N HIS A 56 1.45 -7.90 6.91
CA HIS A 56 0.26 -7.57 7.65
C HIS A 56 -0.29 -6.27 7.06
N ARG A 57 -1.43 -6.36 6.38
CA ARG A 57 -2.20 -5.15 6.08
C ARG A 57 -2.86 -4.73 7.38
N GLN A 58 -2.32 -3.71 8.03
CA GLN A 58 -3.08 -3.02 9.06
C GLN A 58 -4.26 -2.40 8.34
N ASN A 59 -5.44 -3.01 8.46
CA ASN A 59 -6.66 -2.37 8.01
C ASN A 59 -6.70 -1.03 8.75
N ALA A 60 -6.58 0.07 8.02
CA ALA A 60 -6.90 1.38 8.54
C ALA A 60 -8.36 1.31 9.01
N ASP A 61 -8.53 1.33 10.33
CA ASP A 61 -9.75 1.56 11.07
C ASP A 61 -10.97 0.73 10.66
N THR A 62 -11.07 -0.46 11.25
CA THR A 62 -12.36 -1.10 11.52
C THR A 62 -13.14 -0.27 12.56
N ASN A 63 -13.68 0.89 12.14
CA ASN A 63 -14.88 1.47 12.76
C ASN A 63 -16.14 0.82 12.17
N LEU A 64 -16.13 -0.51 11.99
CA LEU A 64 -17.36 -1.30 11.88
C LEU A 64 -17.89 -1.52 13.31
N HIS A 65 -18.32 -0.43 13.95
CA HIS A 65 -19.28 -0.53 15.03
C HIS A 65 -20.62 -0.86 14.37
N VAL A 66 -20.92 -2.16 14.27
CA VAL A 66 -22.25 -2.66 13.95
C VAL A 66 -23.22 -2.04 14.96
N LYS A 67 -24.02 -1.07 14.52
CA LYS A 67 -25.16 -0.57 15.27
C LYS A 67 -26.42 -0.84 14.45
N GLY A 68 -27.00 -2.02 14.67
CA GLY A 68 -28.40 -2.33 14.36
C GLY A 68 -28.59 -3.47 13.37
N GLY A 69 -29.03 -4.64 13.87
CA GLY A 69 -29.48 -5.78 13.07
C GLY A 69 -29.06 -7.10 13.69
N ALA A 70 -29.96 -7.73 14.44
CA ALA A 70 -29.72 -8.97 15.17
C ALA A 70 -29.78 -10.18 14.23
N ASP A 71 -28.81 -10.31 13.31
CA ASP A 71 -28.77 -11.38 12.30
C ASP A 71 -27.55 -11.24 11.37
N SER A 72 -26.34 -11.44 11.90
CA SER A 72 -25.19 -11.77 11.05
C SER A 72 -24.32 -12.85 11.68
N ASN A 73 -24.68 -14.11 11.41
CA ASN A 73 -23.64 -15.10 11.16
C ASN A 73 -22.80 -14.59 9.98
N LEU A 74 -21.48 -14.74 10.02
CA LEU A 74 -20.47 -14.35 9.02
C LEU A 74 -19.79 -12.99 9.28
N ILE A 75 -18.87 -12.96 10.24
CA ILE A 75 -17.68 -12.10 10.13
C ILE A 75 -16.49 -13.01 10.46
N ASP A 76 -16.20 -13.93 9.53
CA ASP A 76 -14.88 -14.54 9.50
C ASP A 76 -13.93 -13.40 9.11
N GLY A 77 -13.20 -12.90 10.11
CA GLY A 77 -12.23 -11.83 9.97
C GLY A 77 -11.11 -12.30 9.07
N GLY A 78 -11.33 -12.22 7.76
CA GLY A 78 -10.40 -12.59 6.71
C GLY A 78 -9.12 -11.79 6.85
N TYR A 79 -8.17 -12.33 7.61
CA TYR A 79 -6.76 -11.97 7.57
C TYR A 79 -6.30 -12.21 6.13
N ASN A 80 -6.42 -11.20 5.27
CA ASN A 80 -5.75 -11.15 3.98
C ASN A 80 -4.24 -11.07 4.25
N ARG A 81 -3.62 -12.22 4.53
CA ARG A 81 -2.17 -12.36 4.62
C ARG A 81 -1.64 -12.23 3.20
N THR A 82 -1.13 -11.05 2.87
CA THR A 82 -0.43 -10.87 1.61
C THR A 82 0.98 -11.43 1.79
N HIS A 83 1.35 -12.42 0.99
CA HIS A 83 2.72 -12.93 0.98
C HIS A 83 3.60 -11.96 0.17
N GLY A 84 4.77 -11.66 0.72
CA GLY A 84 5.77 -10.80 0.09
C GLY A 84 7.14 -11.46 0.07
N VAL A 85 8.06 -10.84 -0.66
CA VAL A 85 9.46 -11.23 -0.69
C VAL A 85 10.30 -10.03 -0.31
N GLU A 86 11.18 -10.22 0.68
CA GLU A 86 12.21 -9.25 1.02
C GLU A 86 13.46 -9.55 0.19
N TYR A 87 13.94 -8.54 -0.54
CA TYR A 87 15.15 -8.60 -1.34
C TYR A 87 16.25 -7.78 -0.66
N VAL A 88 17.38 -8.42 -0.37
CA VAL A 88 18.61 -7.75 0.02
C VAL A 88 19.40 -7.48 -1.25
N ILE A 89 19.70 -6.21 -1.49
CA ILE A 89 20.26 -5.71 -2.74
C ILE A 89 21.57 -5.00 -2.45
N LYS A 90 22.61 -5.38 -3.18
CA LYS A 90 23.86 -4.61 -3.25
C LYS A 90 23.77 -3.67 -4.44
N LEU A 91 23.74 -2.37 -4.17
CA LEU A 91 23.79 -1.34 -5.20
C LEU A 91 25.19 -1.28 -5.82
N ASN A 92 25.29 -0.77 -7.04
CA ASN A 92 26.60 -0.59 -7.71
C ASN A 92 27.53 0.37 -6.94
N SER A 93 26.98 1.25 -6.10
CA SER A 93 27.75 2.08 -5.17
C SER A 93 28.44 1.30 -4.05
N GLY A 94 28.14 0.01 -3.88
CA GLY A 94 28.59 -0.82 -2.76
C GLY A 94 27.64 -0.82 -1.56
N THR A 95 26.69 0.11 -1.50
CA THR A 95 25.68 0.19 -0.45
C THR A 95 24.74 -1.02 -0.48
N ILE A 96 24.36 -1.53 0.69
CA ILE A 96 23.39 -2.63 0.81
C ILE A 96 22.06 -2.06 1.34
N ILE A 97 20.97 -2.42 0.67
CA ILE A 97 19.61 -2.04 1.05
C ILE A 97 18.69 -3.27 1.11
N SER A 98 17.59 -3.15 1.85
CA SER A 98 16.50 -4.14 1.84
C SER A 98 15.22 -3.52 1.29
N VAL A 99 14.54 -4.23 0.40
CA VAL A 99 13.26 -3.80 -0.18
C VAL A 99 12.29 -4.97 -0.19
N VAL A 100 11.10 -4.75 0.36
CA VAL A 100 10.01 -5.72 0.33
C VAL A 100 9.10 -5.43 -0.86
N GLN A 101 8.72 -6.47 -1.59
CA GLN A 101 7.77 -6.41 -2.71
C GLN A 101 6.74 -7.54 -2.58
N ALA A 102 5.67 -7.45 -3.38
CA ALA A 102 4.75 -8.57 -3.57
C ALA A 102 5.47 -9.78 -4.20
N GLU A 103 4.96 -10.99 -3.95
CA GLU A 103 5.59 -12.24 -4.35
C GLU A 103 5.61 -12.50 -5.88
N ASP A 104 4.78 -11.79 -6.64
CA ASP A 104 4.55 -11.99 -8.08
C ASP A 104 5.77 -11.69 -8.97
N LEU A 105 6.75 -10.92 -8.46
CA LEU A 105 7.88 -10.41 -9.24
C LEU A 105 8.92 -11.49 -9.64
N LYS A 106 8.89 -12.69 -9.03
CA LYS A 106 9.72 -13.87 -9.35
C LYS A 106 11.22 -13.63 -9.58
N LEU A 107 11.81 -12.58 -8.99
CA LEU A 107 13.24 -12.29 -9.13
C LEU A 107 14.12 -13.36 -8.44
N LYS A 108 15.32 -13.57 -8.99
CA LYS A 108 16.29 -14.58 -8.54
C LYS A 108 17.47 -13.96 -7.81
N ASN A 109 18.13 -14.74 -6.96
CA ASN A 109 19.42 -14.34 -6.40
C ASN A 109 20.45 -14.17 -7.52
N LYS A 110 21.38 -13.23 -7.34
CA LYS A 110 22.41 -12.80 -8.31
C LYS A 110 21.86 -12.14 -9.58
N GLN A 111 20.56 -11.87 -9.65
CA GLN A 111 19.95 -11.17 -10.78
C GLN A 111 20.30 -9.68 -10.73
N LYS A 112 20.69 -9.11 -11.89
CA LYS A 112 20.80 -7.66 -12.07
C LYS A 112 19.41 -7.03 -12.04
N ILE A 113 19.27 -5.94 -11.32
CA ILE A 113 18.00 -5.27 -11.10
C ILE A 113 18.19 -3.75 -11.15
N LEU A 114 17.08 -3.05 -11.31
CA LEU A 114 16.99 -1.61 -11.14
C LEU A 114 16.10 -1.30 -9.93
N VAL A 115 16.57 -0.43 -9.06
CA VAL A 115 15.82 0.11 -7.93
C VAL A 115 15.25 1.46 -8.32
N ILE A 116 13.93 1.56 -8.38
CA ILE A 116 13.22 2.79 -8.75
C ILE A 116 12.71 3.46 -7.47
N TYR A 117 13.25 4.63 -7.14
CA TYR A 117 12.83 5.42 -5.98
C TYR A 117 11.58 6.24 -6.30
N GLY A 118 10.69 6.38 -5.31
CA GLY A 118 9.47 7.19 -5.38
C GLY A 118 8.68 7.08 -4.07
N ARG A 119 7.39 7.41 -4.08
CA ARG A 119 6.50 7.18 -2.92
C ARG A 119 6.50 5.74 -2.44
N HIS A 120 6.57 4.80 -3.40
CA HIS A 120 6.80 3.39 -3.14
C HIS A 120 7.99 2.92 -3.97
N THR A 121 9.00 2.35 -3.31
CA THR A 121 10.18 1.77 -3.98
C THR A 121 9.76 0.54 -4.76
N ARG A 122 10.27 0.41 -5.98
CA ARG A 122 10.03 -0.76 -6.84
C ARG A 122 11.36 -1.36 -7.25
N VAL A 123 11.40 -2.68 -7.31
CA VAL A 123 12.53 -3.43 -7.84
C VAL A 123 12.07 -4.04 -9.15
N VAL A 124 12.87 -3.94 -10.21
CA VAL A 124 12.55 -4.56 -11.51
C VAL A 124 13.76 -5.28 -12.06
N ALA A 125 13.51 -6.31 -12.87
CA ALA A 125 14.57 -7.00 -13.60
C ALA A 125 15.28 -6.02 -14.55
N ASP A 126 16.60 -6.08 -14.57
CA ASP A 126 17.40 -5.37 -15.55
C ASP A 126 17.66 -6.26 -16.76
N ASN A 127 16.93 -6.02 -17.84
CA ASN A 127 16.96 -6.86 -19.05
C ASN A 127 17.74 -6.22 -20.20
N GLY A 128 18.48 -5.13 -19.98
CA GLY A 128 19.17 -4.47 -21.10
C GLY A 128 20.05 -3.27 -20.77
N SER A 129 20.37 -2.97 -19.50
CA SER A 129 21.32 -1.90 -19.19
C SER A 129 22.75 -2.20 -19.64
N ASP A 130 23.08 -3.45 -19.96
CA ASP A 130 24.38 -3.88 -20.47
C ASP A 130 24.48 -3.87 -22.00
N VAL A 131 23.40 -3.52 -22.69
CA VAL A 131 23.33 -3.44 -24.16
C VAL A 131 23.76 -2.05 -24.67
N TYR A 132 23.88 -1.05 -23.78
CA TYR A 132 24.26 0.33 -24.10
C TYR A 132 25.41 0.80 -23.21
#